data_AF-A0A969KL40-F1
#
_entry.id   AF-A0A969KL40-F1
#
_cell.length_a   1.000
_cell.length_b   1.000
_cell.length_c   1.000
_cell.angle_alpha   90.00
_cell.angle_beta   90.00
_cell.angle_gamma   90.00
#
_symmetry.space_group_name_H-M   'P 1'
#
loop_
_entity.id
_entity.type
_entity.pdbx_description
1 polymer ?
#
loop_
_entity_poly.entity_id
_entity_poly.type
_entity_poly.pdbx_seq_one_letter_code
_entity_poly.pdbx_strand_id
1 'polypeptide(L)'
;MVTANRLMENEVRVIKWRNMSFPETEILTKLVSRVFRVEDVTNLDSNKESFLRYRGQLFSEDSAEAYDQLAESLSQYSVMPLFRIEDEKQVIYLAPKSPAPKQDKVSTNIILFVLTVFSVMLAGAQPEGPIPNDFWGQLLVLGKSIFTGWPFALSLLGIY
;
A
#
# COMPACT_ATOMS: atom_id res chain seq x y z
N MET A 1 1.79 -23.66 2.89
CA MET A 1 2.82 -22.63 2.60
C MET A 1 2.41 -21.21 2.99
N VAL A 2 1.15 -20.79 2.81
CA VAL A 2 0.66 -19.43 3.15
C VAL A 2 0.79 -19.07 4.64
N THR A 3 0.58 -20.02 5.55
CA THR A 3 0.63 -19.77 7.01
C THR A 3 2.04 -19.46 7.52
N ALA A 4 3.07 -20.12 6.99
CA ALA A 4 4.46 -19.90 7.42
C ALA A 4 4.98 -18.51 7.02
N ASN A 5 4.58 -18.02 5.84
CA ASN A 5 4.96 -16.69 5.36
C ASN A 5 4.35 -15.57 6.22
N ARG A 6 3.10 -15.76 6.68
CA ARG A 6 2.39 -14.81 7.55
C ARG A 6 3.03 -14.69 8.94
N LEU A 7 3.55 -15.79 9.48
CA LEU A 7 4.24 -15.79 10.78
C LEU A 7 5.59 -15.07 10.69
N MET A 8 6.37 -15.34 9.64
CA MET A 8 7.66 -14.68 9.38
C MET A 8 7.50 -13.18 9.19
N GLU A 9 6.50 -12.75 8.42
CA GLU A 9 6.24 -11.32 8.19
C GLU A 9 5.81 -10.60 9.48
N ASN A 10 5.04 -11.28 10.34
CA ASN A 10 4.64 -10.71 11.62
C ASN A 10 5.83 -10.57 12.58
N GLU A 11 6.73 -11.57 12.65
CA GLU A 11 7.95 -11.47 13.45
C GLU A 11 8.88 -10.35 12.97
N VAL A 12 9.08 -10.22 11.66
CA VAL A 12 9.90 -9.14 11.08
C VAL A 12 9.31 -7.77 11.39
N ARG A 13 7.97 -7.62 11.35
CA ARG A 13 7.28 -6.40 11.76
C ARG A 13 7.51 -6.10 13.25
N VAL A 14 7.31 -7.08 14.12
CA VAL A 14 7.50 -6.96 15.58
C VAL A 14 8.91 -6.56 15.95
N ILE A 15 9.93 -7.16 15.32
CA ILE A 15 11.34 -6.81 15.52
C ILE A 15 11.60 -5.36 15.07
N LYS A 16 11.02 -4.94 13.94
CA LYS A 16 11.13 -3.56 13.46
C LYS A 16 10.48 -2.56 14.42
N TRP A 17 9.34 -2.89 15.03
CA TRP A 17 8.65 -2.05 16.00
C TRP A 17 9.44 -1.92 17.31
N ARG A 18 10.06 -3.01 17.79
CA ARG A 18 10.88 -2.99 19.02
C ARG A 18 12.10 -2.08 18.92
N ASN A 19 12.60 -1.83 17.71
CA ASN A 19 13.76 -0.98 17.47
C ASN A 19 13.38 0.49 17.16
N MET A 20 12.10 0.83 17.08
CA MET A 20 11.65 2.23 16.95
C MET A 20 11.54 2.88 18.32
N SER A 21 12.23 4.00 18.50
CA SER A 21 12.06 4.86 19.69
C SER A 21 10.90 5.83 19.42
N PHE A 22 9.75 5.58 20.05
CA PHE A 22 8.63 6.53 20.08
C PHE A 22 8.85 7.56 21.19
N PRO A 23 8.21 8.75 21.11
CA PRO A 23 8.27 9.73 22.19
C PRO A 23 7.73 9.14 23.49
N GLU A 24 8.13 9.73 24.61
CA GLU A 24 7.57 9.37 25.91
C GLU A 24 6.04 9.50 25.92
N THR A 25 5.38 8.59 26.65
CA THR A 25 3.91 8.53 26.75
C THR A 25 3.32 9.87 27.21
N GLU A 26 4.02 10.67 28.01
CA GLU A 26 3.59 12.00 28.42
C GLU A 26 3.42 12.97 27.24
N ILE A 27 4.34 12.95 26.27
CA ILE A 27 4.30 13.81 25.09
C ILE A 27 3.08 13.45 24.24
N LEU A 28 2.89 12.16 23.98
CA LEU A 28 1.76 11.65 23.19
C LEU A 28 0.43 11.92 23.90
N THR A 29 0.39 11.73 25.22
CA THR A 29 -0.80 12.03 26.03
C THR A 29 -1.15 13.51 25.97
N LYS A 30 -0.16 14.42 26.02
CA LYS A 30 -0.42 15.86 25.84
C LYS A 30 -1.04 16.20 24.48
N LEU A 31 -0.70 15.47 23.41
CA LEU A 31 -1.29 15.69 22.08
C LEU A 31 -2.72 15.16 22.02
N VAL A 32 -2.95 13.95 22.51
CA VAL A 32 -4.29 13.34 22.57
C VAL A 32 -5.23 14.19 23.44
N SER A 33 -4.74 14.67 24.59
CA SER A 33 -5.52 15.50 25.52
C SER A 33 -5.99 16.84 24.97
N ARG A 34 -5.55 17.27 23.78
CA ARG A 34 -6.04 18.50 23.13
C ARG A 34 -7.41 18.32 22.48
N VAL A 35 -7.67 17.13 21.95
CA VAL A 35 -8.91 16.81 21.22
C VAL A 35 -9.80 15.82 21.98
N PHE A 36 -9.24 15.17 23.00
CA PHE A 36 -9.87 14.07 23.71
C PHE A 36 -9.72 14.21 25.22
N ARG A 37 -10.81 14.13 25.98
CA ARG A 37 -10.79 13.98 27.43
C ARG A 37 -10.35 12.57 27.78
N VAL A 38 -9.09 12.43 28.19
CA VAL A 38 -8.52 11.14 28.60
C VAL A 38 -9.01 10.76 29.99
N GLU A 39 -9.65 9.60 30.10
CA GLU A 39 -10.05 8.96 31.37
C GLU A 39 -9.04 7.90 31.81
N ASP A 40 -8.53 7.11 30.86
CA ASP A 40 -7.58 6.03 31.11
C ASP A 40 -6.56 5.92 29.97
N VAL A 41 -5.33 5.56 30.32
CA VAL A 41 -4.24 5.28 29.37
C VAL A 41 -3.67 3.91 29.66
N THR A 42 -3.74 3.02 28.69
CA THR A 42 -3.15 1.68 28.78
C THR A 42 -1.95 1.57 27.83
N ASN A 43 -0.78 1.22 28.35
CA ASN A 43 0.34 0.76 27.52
C ASN A 43 0.02 -0.65 27.00
N LEU A 44 0.07 -0.81 25.68
CA LEU A 44 -0.13 -2.10 25.03
C LEU A 44 1.23 -2.73 24.76
N ASP A 45 1.30 -4.06 24.89
CA ASP A 45 2.50 -4.80 24.51
C ASP A 45 2.90 -4.45 23.07
N SER A 46 4.18 -4.17 22.85
CA SER A 46 4.78 -3.76 21.57
C SER A 46 4.65 -4.80 20.44
N ASN A 47 4.07 -5.97 20.74
CA ASN A 47 3.72 -7.02 19.77
C ASN A 47 2.34 -6.76 19.09
N LYS A 48 1.58 -5.76 19.55
CA LYS A 48 0.30 -5.38 18.96
C LYS A 48 0.50 -4.26 17.92
N GLU A 49 -0.41 -4.16 16.97
CA GLU A 49 -0.41 -3.12 15.91
C GLU A 49 -0.51 -1.68 16.45
N SER A 50 -0.72 -1.53 17.75
CA SER A 50 -0.80 -0.29 18.51
C SER A 50 -0.08 -0.44 19.85
N PHE A 51 0.54 0.63 20.34
CA PHE A 51 1.35 0.63 21.56
C PHE A 51 0.73 1.43 22.72
N LEU A 52 -0.24 2.31 22.43
CA LEU A 52 -1.01 3.03 23.45
C LEU A 52 -2.50 2.97 23.14
N ARG A 53 -3.30 2.89 24.18
CA ARG A 53 -4.76 3.00 24.13
C ARG A 53 -5.23 4.08 25.10
N TYR A 54 -6.01 5.02 24.61
CA TYR A 54 -6.66 6.07 25.37
C TYR A 54 -8.15 5.82 25.40
N ARG A 55 -8.76 5.82 26.57
CA ARG A 55 -10.23 5.73 26.73
C ARG A 55 -10.76 7.04 27.27
N GLY A 56 -11.94 7.44 26.81
CA GLY A 56 -12.58 8.68 27.25
C GLY A 56 -13.56 9.23 26.23
N GLN A 57 -13.55 10.54 26.02
CA GLN A 57 -14.52 11.23 25.17
C GLN A 57 -13.92 12.41 24.40
N LEU A 58 -14.25 12.52 23.11
CA LEU A 58 -13.90 13.68 22.28
C LEU A 58 -14.58 14.95 22.80
N PHE A 59 -13.88 16.08 22.70
CA PHE A 59 -14.48 17.38 23.05
C PHE A 59 -15.46 17.88 21.98
N SER A 60 -15.19 17.55 20.71
CA SER A 60 -16.02 17.93 19.57
C SER A 60 -16.94 16.78 19.16
N GLU A 61 -18.14 17.10 18.69
CA GLU A 61 -19.00 16.15 17.98
C GLU A 61 -18.48 15.81 16.59
N ASP A 62 -17.69 16.72 15.98
CA ASP A 62 -17.00 16.46 14.72
C ASP A 62 -15.73 15.64 14.97
N SER A 63 -15.91 14.31 14.95
CA SER A 63 -14.82 13.36 15.10
C SER A 63 -13.81 13.39 13.93
N ALA A 64 -14.21 13.86 12.74
CA ALA A 64 -13.34 13.92 11.58
C ALA A 64 -12.34 15.07 11.72
N GLU A 65 -12.82 16.25 12.11
CA GLU A 65 -11.95 17.39 12.41
C GLU A 65 -10.97 17.07 13.55
N ALA A 66 -11.46 16.45 14.63
CA ALA A 66 -10.62 16.04 15.75
C ALA A 66 -9.56 15.00 15.35
N TYR A 67 -9.91 14.09 14.43
CA TYR A 67 -8.97 13.13 13.86
C TYR A 67 -7.88 13.84 13.06
N ASP A 68 -8.24 14.75 12.15
CA ASP A 68 -7.28 15.45 11.30
C ASP A 68 -6.27 16.27 12.12
N GLN A 69 -6.77 17.02 13.11
CA GLN A 69 -5.91 17.79 14.03
C GLN A 69 -4.94 16.88 14.80
N LEU A 70 -5.42 15.75 15.33
CA LEU A 70 -4.57 14.83 16.08
C LEU A 70 -3.58 14.12 15.15
N ALA A 71 -4.01 13.67 13.98
CA ALA A 71 -3.17 13.00 12.99
C ALA A 71 -2.04 13.91 12.48
N GLU A 72 -2.34 15.19 12.24
CA GLU A 72 -1.32 16.19 11.87
C GLU A 72 -0.28 16.35 12.99
N SER A 73 -0.73 16.48 14.23
CA SER A 73 0.18 16.66 15.38
C SER A 73 1.09 15.45 15.65
N LEU A 74 0.59 14.24 15.36
CA LEU A 74 1.32 12.98 15.53
C LEU A 74 2.23 12.63 14.35
N SER A 75 2.04 13.28 13.19
CA SER A 75 2.74 12.97 11.94
C SER A 75 4.27 13.04 12.08
N GLN A 76 4.78 14.01 12.85
CA GLN A 76 6.21 14.22 13.12
C GLN A 76 6.88 13.03 13.83
N TYR A 77 6.08 12.19 14.50
CA TYR A 77 6.57 11.03 15.26
C TYR A 77 6.38 9.70 14.51
N SER A 78 5.95 9.74 13.25
CA SER A 78 5.55 8.52 12.51
C SER A 78 4.53 7.69 13.29
N VAL A 79 3.56 8.37 13.93
CA VAL A 79 2.43 7.77 14.64
C VAL A 79 1.14 8.19 13.95
N MET A 80 0.15 7.30 13.92
CA MET A 80 -1.20 7.60 13.48
C MET A 80 -2.20 7.28 14.60
N PRO A 81 -3.23 8.11 14.80
CA PRO A 81 -4.32 7.77 15.68
C PRO A 81 -5.29 6.83 14.96
N LEU A 82 -5.93 5.92 15.70
CA LEU A 82 -7.02 5.07 15.23
C LEU A 82 -8.19 5.23 16.18
N PHE A 83 -9.25 5.89 15.71
CA PHE A 83 -10.44 6.14 16.51
C PHE A 83 -11.35 4.92 16.43
N ARG A 84 -11.82 4.45 17.58
CA ARG A 84 -12.72 3.30 17.71
C ARG A 84 -13.76 3.58 18.78
N ILE A 85 -14.84 2.81 18.73
CA ILE A 85 -15.82 2.73 19.81
C ILE A 85 -15.77 1.28 20.31
N GLU A 86 -15.52 1.12 21.61
CA GLU A 86 -15.47 -0.18 22.29
C GLU A 86 -16.34 -0.10 23.53
N ASP A 87 -17.29 -1.04 23.67
CA ASP A 87 -18.26 -1.08 24.79
C ASP A 87 -18.93 0.29 25.04
N GLU A 88 -19.44 0.90 23.97
CA GLU A 88 -20.07 2.23 23.95
C GLU A 88 -19.17 3.39 24.39
N LYS A 89 -17.86 3.16 24.56
CA LYS A 89 -16.89 4.20 24.91
C LYS A 89 -15.97 4.50 23.75
N GLN A 90 -15.61 5.77 23.60
CA GLN A 90 -14.63 6.17 22.59
C GLN A 90 -13.23 5.79 23.05
N VAL A 91 -12.45 5.27 22.09
CA VAL A 91 -11.10 4.79 22.30
C VAL A 91 -10.22 5.29 21.18
N ILE A 92 -9.04 5.81 21.52
CA ILE A 92 -8.00 6.18 20.55
C ILE A 92 -6.82 5.25 20.75
N TYR A 93 -6.49 4.47 19.72
CA TYR A 93 -5.25 3.72 19.67
C TYR A 93 -4.18 4.54 18.97
N LEU A 94 -2.96 4.55 19.51
CA LEU A 94 -1.81 5.05 18.78
C LEU A 94 -1.07 3.88 18.15
N ALA A 95 -0.99 3.93 16.83
CA ALA A 95 -0.34 2.94 16.01
C ALA A 95 0.83 3.58 15.26
N PRO A 96 1.91 2.84 15.00
CA PRO A 96 2.96 3.37 14.16
C PRO A 96 2.48 3.58 12.72
N LYS A 97 2.90 4.68 12.11
CA LYS A 97 2.62 4.96 10.70
C LYS A 97 3.47 4.04 9.83
N SER A 98 2.82 3.13 9.09
CA SER A 98 3.53 2.36 8.07
C SER A 98 4.11 3.34 7.04
N PRO A 99 5.36 3.12 6.56
CA PRO A 99 5.91 3.93 5.49
C PRO A 99 4.92 3.89 4.32
N ALA A 100 4.64 5.07 3.74
CA ALA A 100 3.72 5.18 2.62
C ALA A 100 4.11 4.13 1.56
N PRO A 101 3.14 3.42 0.96
CA PRO A 101 3.43 2.45 -0.08
C PRO A 101 4.34 3.13 -1.09
N LYS A 102 5.48 2.49 -1.37
CA LYS A 102 6.49 3.02 -2.28
C LYS A 102 5.76 3.35 -3.58
N GLN A 103 5.83 4.60 -4.03
CA GLN A 103 5.16 5.02 -5.26
C GLN A 103 5.54 4.02 -6.36
N ASP A 104 4.54 3.36 -6.94
CA ASP A 104 4.78 2.45 -8.04
C ASP A 104 5.49 3.21 -9.14
N LYS A 105 6.57 2.62 -9.66
CA LYS A 105 7.30 3.22 -10.76
C LYS A 105 6.41 3.13 -11.99
N VAL A 106 5.69 4.20 -12.29
CA VAL A 106 4.84 4.33 -13.49
C VAL A 106 5.61 3.90 -14.74
N SER A 107 6.92 4.18 -14.79
CA SER A 107 7.81 3.72 -15.86
C SER A 107 7.86 2.19 -16.01
N THR A 108 7.92 1.42 -14.91
CA THR A 108 7.90 -0.05 -14.96
C THR A 108 6.59 -0.55 -15.52
N ASN A 109 5.46 0.04 -15.11
CA ASN A 109 4.14 -0.36 -15.61
C ASN A 109 3.98 -0.03 -17.10
N ILE A 110 4.47 1.14 -17.55
CA ILE A 110 4.46 1.50 -18.97
C ILE A 110 5.34 0.55 -19.78
N ILE A 111 6.55 0.20 -19.31
CA ILE A 111 7.42 -0.76 -20.01
C ILE A 111 6.71 -2.11 -20.13
N LEU A 112 6.12 -2.62 -19.04
CA LEU A 112 5.41 -3.89 -19.05
C LEU A 112 4.17 -3.85 -19.96
N PHE A 113 3.43 -2.75 -19.95
CA PHE A 113 2.26 -2.55 -20.82
C PHE A 113 2.67 -2.57 -22.30
N VAL A 114 3.68 -1.78 -22.67
CA VAL A 114 4.20 -1.73 -24.05
C VAL A 114 4.71 -3.11 -24.48
N LEU A 115 5.46 -3.80 -23.63
CA LEU A 115 5.96 -5.15 -23.91
C LEU A 115 4.81 -6.16 -24.09
N THR A 116 3.75 -6.02 -23.29
CA THR A 116 2.53 -6.83 -23.42
C THR A 116 1.83 -6.56 -24.75
N VAL A 117 1.64 -5.29 -25.12
CA VAL A 117 1.06 -4.92 -26.42
C VAL A 117 1.87 -5.51 -27.57
N PHE A 118 3.20 -5.41 -27.54
CA PHE A 118 4.06 -6.01 -28.57
C PHE A 118 3.97 -7.54 -28.62
N SER A 119 3.86 -8.20 -27.47
CA SER A 119 3.73 -9.66 -27.39
C SER A 119 2.41 -10.14 -27.99
N VAL A 120 1.32 -9.41 -27.71
CA VAL A 120 0.00 -9.67 -28.30
C VAL A 120 -0.01 -9.38 -29.79
N MET A 121 0.59 -8.27 -30.23
CA MET A 121 0.74 -7.94 -31.66
C MET A 121 1.54 -9.01 -32.41
N LEU A 122 2.60 -9.54 -31.79
CA LEU A 122 3.37 -10.64 -32.37
C LEU A 122 2.51 -11.91 -32.51
N ALA A 123 1.70 -12.24 -31.50
CA ALA A 123 0.80 -13.39 -31.56
C ALA A 123 -0.29 -13.25 -32.66
N GLY A 124 -0.75 -12.03 -32.91
CA GLY A 124 -1.71 -11.71 -33.97
C GLY A 124 -1.09 -11.37 -35.32
N ALA A 125 0.24 -11.46 -35.47
CA ALA A 125 0.91 -11.07 -36.71
C ALA A 125 0.59 -12.05 -37.84
N GLN A 126 0.25 -11.50 -39.01
CA GLN A 126 -0.03 -12.27 -40.21
C GLN A 126 1.09 -12.04 -41.21
N PRO A 127 2.10 -12.94 -41.29
CA PRO A 127 3.20 -12.79 -42.22
C PRO A 127 2.72 -12.96 -43.67
N GLU A 128 2.98 -11.95 -44.49
CA GLU A 128 2.68 -11.98 -45.92
C GLU A 128 3.90 -12.45 -46.72
N GLY A 129 3.68 -13.35 -47.67
CA GLY A 129 4.72 -13.84 -48.59
C GLY A 129 5.40 -15.14 -48.17
N PRO A 130 6.39 -15.60 -48.94
CA PRO A 130 7.08 -16.86 -48.69
C PRO A 130 7.88 -16.79 -47.40
N ILE A 131 7.63 -17.74 -46.49
CA ILE A 131 8.37 -17.86 -45.23
C ILE A 131 9.75 -18.45 -45.54
N PRO A 132 10.85 -17.73 -45.25
CA PRO A 132 12.19 -18.26 -45.46
C PRO A 132 12.46 -19.49 -44.57
N ASN A 133 13.30 -20.41 -45.03
CA ASN A 133 13.67 -21.61 -44.26
C ASN A 133 14.82 -21.34 -43.27
N ASP A 134 15.43 -20.16 -43.32
CA ASP A 134 16.49 -19.75 -42.40
C ASP A 134 15.92 -19.00 -41.19
N PHE A 135 16.51 -19.27 -40.02
CA PHE A 135 16.09 -18.67 -38.75
C PHE A 135 16.06 -17.13 -38.79
N TRP A 136 17.08 -16.51 -39.42
CA TRP A 136 17.17 -15.07 -39.52
C TRP A 136 16.11 -14.47 -40.44
N GLY A 137 15.81 -15.11 -41.56
CA GLY A 137 14.74 -14.75 -42.48
C GLY A 137 13.37 -14.84 -41.82
N GLN A 138 13.12 -15.88 -41.02
CA GLN A 138 11.89 -16.00 -40.22
C GLN A 138 11.78 -14.86 -39.19
N LEU A 139 12.85 -14.54 -38.48
CA LEU A 139 12.85 -13.44 -37.50
C LEU A 139 12.62 -12.06 -38.17
N LEU A 140 13.19 -11.84 -39.36
CA LEU A 140 12.98 -10.62 -40.14
C LEU A 140 11.53 -10.49 -40.63
N VAL A 141 10.93 -11.59 -41.12
CA VAL A 141 9.54 -11.61 -41.55
C VAL A 141 8.61 -11.36 -40.36
N LEU A 142 8.84 -12.01 -39.22
CA LEU A 142 8.07 -11.77 -37.99
C LEU A 142 8.20 -10.32 -37.49
N GLY A 143 9.42 -9.78 -37.46
CA GLY A 143 9.68 -8.40 -37.04
C GLY A 143 9.04 -7.36 -37.97
N LYS A 144 8.97 -7.61 -39.28
CA LYS A 144 8.22 -6.77 -40.22
C LYS A 144 6.71 -6.90 -40.05
N SER A 145 6.26 -8.12 -39.78
CA SER A 145 4.84 -8.46 -39.70
C SER A 145 4.21 -8.11 -38.35
N ILE A 146 5.00 -7.83 -37.30
CA ILE A 146 4.48 -7.46 -35.97
C ILE A 146 3.48 -6.29 -36.04
N PHE A 147 3.71 -5.32 -36.93
CA PHE A 147 2.82 -4.19 -37.12
C PHE A 147 1.47 -4.56 -37.74
N THR A 148 1.31 -5.75 -38.31
CA THR A 148 0.01 -6.25 -38.82
C THR A 148 -0.90 -6.75 -37.70
N GLY A 149 -0.35 -7.10 -36.53
CA GLY A 149 -1.12 -7.62 -35.40
C GLY A 149 -1.87 -6.57 -34.58
N TRP A 150 -1.88 -5.30 -35.01
CA TRP A 150 -2.57 -4.21 -34.32
C TRP A 150 -4.10 -4.41 -34.15
N PRO A 151 -4.86 -4.99 -35.10
CA PRO A 151 -6.30 -5.21 -34.92
C PRO A 151 -6.59 -6.24 -33.82
N PHE A 152 -5.74 -7.27 -33.71
CA PHE A 152 -5.83 -8.27 -32.66
C PHE A 152 -5.53 -7.67 -31.28
N ALA A 153 -4.45 -6.88 -31.17
CA ALA A 153 -4.14 -6.18 -29.93
C ALA A 153 -5.25 -5.22 -29.50
N LEU A 154 -5.84 -4.46 -30.44
CA LEU A 154 -6.99 -3.60 -30.13
C LEU A 154 -8.23 -4.38 -29.69
N SER A 155 -8.49 -5.55 -30.29
CA SER A 155 -9.62 -6.37 -29.87
C SER A 155 -9.50 -6.83 -28.41
N LEU A 156 -8.28 -7.18 -27.97
CA LEU A 156 -8.02 -7.55 -26.58
C LEU A 156 -8.08 -6.34 -25.64
N LEU A 157 -7.49 -5.20 -26.03
CA LEU A 157 -7.56 -3.97 -25.24
C LEU A 157 -8.98 -3.44 -25.08
N GLY A 158 -9.87 -3.69 -26.04
CA GLY A 158 -11.27 -3.28 -25.97
C GLY A 158 -12.15 -4.16 -25.07
N ILE A 159 -11.68 -5.35 -24.70
CA ILE A 159 -12.43 -6.30 -23.84
C ILE A 159 -12.02 -6.17 -22.36
N TYR A 160 -10.79 -5.71 -22.09
CA TYR A 160 -10.24 -5.57 -20.73
C TYR A 160 -10.45 -4.20 -20.10
#